data_AF-A0A7C1WLJ2-F1
#
_entry.id   AF-A0A7C1WLJ2-F1
#
_cell.length_a   1.000
_cell.length_b   1.000
_cell.length_c   1.000
_cell.angle_alpha   90.00
_cell.angle_beta   90.00
_cell.angle_gamma   90.00
#
_symmetry.space_group_name_H-M   'P 1'
#
loop_
_entity.id
_entity.type
_entity.pdbx_description
1 polymer ?
#
loop_
_entity_poly.entity_id
_entity_poly.type
_entity_poly.pdbx_seq_one_letter_code
_entity_poly.pdbx_strand_id
1 'polypeptide(L)'
;MLLDGLSSVTKNADPSSKSAQASGKLQENLNSFLNLLVTQLKNQDPMDPLKANEFTSQLVQFASVEQQIYQNANLEKLVSLQQTSQTSDMVNYLGTSIESKGNQTNYDGNPVDFTYALKNNASSVTISVRDQSGVTVFSADGDSTAGAHNFTWDGTNDFGNNQKKGVYTIIVSAQNAAGDLLDVSQTIFGKVTGAGVTDGKVNLFVGDVKVSMDDVVSVREPPKPAP
;
A
#
# COMPACT_ATOMS: atom_id res chain seq x y z
N MET A 1 -22.64 34.01 -5.89
CA MET A 1 -23.57 32.88 -5.64
C MET A 1 -23.38 31.62 -6.51
N LEU A 2 -22.66 31.66 -7.66
CA LEU A 2 -22.15 30.42 -8.28
C LEU A 2 -20.64 30.20 -8.01
N LEU A 3 -19.84 31.28 -8.00
CA LEU A 3 -18.39 31.19 -7.72
C LEU A 3 -17.99 31.20 -6.24
N ASP A 4 -18.88 31.56 -5.31
CA ASP A 4 -18.55 31.64 -3.87
C ASP A 4 -18.46 30.27 -3.18
N GLY A 5 -19.09 29.24 -3.75
CA GLY A 5 -18.97 27.86 -3.25
C GLY A 5 -17.59 27.24 -3.49
N LEU A 6 -16.84 27.76 -4.47
CA LEU A 6 -15.52 27.26 -4.84
C LEU A 6 -14.46 27.58 -3.78
N SER A 7 -14.56 28.73 -3.11
CA SER A 7 -13.53 29.20 -2.19
C SER A 7 -13.57 28.52 -0.81
N SER A 8 -14.66 27.84 -0.46
CA SER A 8 -14.78 27.07 0.78
C SER A 8 -14.38 25.60 0.62
N VAL A 9 -14.60 24.99 -0.56
CA VAL A 9 -14.18 23.61 -0.85
C VAL A 9 -12.69 23.52 -1.20
N THR A 10 -12.14 24.52 -1.89
CA THR A 10 -10.73 24.54 -2.32
C THR A 10 -9.73 24.98 -1.25
N LYS A 11 -10.16 25.69 -0.19
CA LYS A 11 -9.27 26.12 0.90
C LYS A 11 -8.68 24.96 1.71
N ASN A 12 -9.27 23.76 1.61
CA ASN A 12 -8.83 22.56 2.32
C ASN A 12 -8.41 21.43 1.37
N ALA A 13 -8.35 21.68 0.06
CA ALA A 13 -7.88 20.72 -0.93
C ALA A 13 -6.41 21.02 -1.27
N ASP A 14 -5.64 19.96 -1.45
CA ASP A 14 -4.26 20.05 -1.94
C ASP A 14 -4.25 20.81 -3.29
N PRO A 15 -3.49 21.91 -3.43
CA PRO A 15 -3.43 22.67 -4.68
C PRO A 15 -2.89 21.86 -5.88
N SER A 16 -2.32 20.67 -5.64
CA SER A 16 -1.90 19.73 -6.67
C SER A 16 -3.01 18.79 -7.18
N SER A 17 -4.22 18.82 -6.60
CA SER A 17 -5.31 17.92 -7.00
C SER A 17 -5.82 18.21 -8.42
N LYS A 18 -6.25 17.15 -9.13
CA LYS A 18 -6.73 17.27 -10.51
C LYS A 18 -8.02 18.09 -10.58
N SER A 19 -8.90 17.96 -9.58
CA SER A 19 -10.11 18.78 -9.47
C SER A 19 -9.82 20.26 -9.21
N ALA A 20 -8.83 20.59 -8.38
CA ALA A 20 -8.41 21.97 -8.13
C ALA A 20 -7.84 22.63 -9.40
N GLN A 21 -7.01 21.91 -10.15
CA GLN A 21 -6.46 22.39 -11.44
C GLN A 21 -7.55 22.55 -12.52
N ALA A 22 -8.50 21.61 -12.59
CA ALA A 22 -9.63 21.70 -13.52
C ALA A 22 -10.54 22.89 -13.19
N SER A 23 -10.77 23.16 -11.90
CA SER A 23 -11.53 24.33 -11.42
C SER A 23 -10.86 25.64 -11.82
N GLY A 24 -9.54 25.76 -11.63
CA GLY A 24 -8.77 26.94 -12.04
C GLY A 24 -8.87 27.20 -13.56
N LYS A 25 -8.68 26.17 -14.38
CA LYS A 25 -8.84 26.26 -15.84
C LYS A 25 -10.27 26.63 -16.26
N LEU A 26 -11.28 26.12 -15.56
CA LEU A 26 -12.68 26.46 -15.83
C LEU A 26 -12.96 27.95 -15.55
N GLN A 27 -12.42 28.48 -14.44
CA GLN A 27 -12.53 29.90 -14.10
C GLN A 27 -11.84 30.81 -15.14
N GLU A 28 -10.63 30.45 -15.59
CA GLU A 28 -9.93 31.19 -16.65
C GLU A 28 -10.72 31.22 -17.96
N ASN A 29 -11.29 30.08 -18.36
CA ASN A 29 -12.11 29.96 -19.56
C ASN A 29 -13.42 30.76 -19.45
N LEU A 30 -14.09 30.72 -18.28
CA LEU A 30 -15.30 31.50 -18.03
C LEU A 30 -15.01 33.00 -18.05
N ASN A 31 -13.90 33.44 -17.43
CA ASN A 31 -13.50 34.86 -17.45
C ASN A 31 -13.17 35.34 -18.87
N SER A 32 -12.49 34.52 -19.67
CA SER A 32 -12.20 34.80 -21.08
C SER A 32 -13.48 34.89 -21.91
N PHE A 33 -14.42 33.97 -21.67
CA PHE A 33 -15.75 33.97 -22.28
C PHE A 33 -16.53 35.24 -21.92
N LEU A 34 -16.61 35.60 -20.63
CA LEU A 34 -17.30 36.81 -20.17
C LEU A 34 -16.66 38.09 -20.73
N ASN A 35 -15.33 38.14 -20.88
CA ASN A 35 -14.65 39.28 -21.52
C ASN A 35 -14.99 39.39 -23.01
N LEU A 36 -15.00 38.27 -23.75
CA LEU A 36 -15.43 38.26 -25.14
C LEU A 36 -16.91 38.65 -25.28
N LEU A 37 -17.77 38.18 -24.37
CA LEU A 37 -19.19 38.55 -24.31
C LEU A 37 -19.36 40.06 -24.13
N VAL A 38 -18.69 40.65 -23.14
CA VAL A 38 -18.76 42.11 -22.88
C VAL A 38 -18.20 42.90 -24.07
N THR A 39 -17.13 42.41 -24.70
CA THR A 39 -16.52 43.05 -25.88
C THR A 39 -17.45 42.99 -27.10
N GLN A 40 -18.14 41.86 -27.30
CA GLN A 40 -19.12 41.72 -28.37
C GLN A 40 -20.34 42.61 -28.12
N LEU A 41 -20.93 42.61 -26.91
CA LEU A 41 -22.08 43.45 -26.56
C LEU A 41 -21.79 44.95 -26.72
N LYS A 42 -20.55 45.40 -26.46
CA LYS A 42 -20.11 46.79 -26.73
C LYS A 42 -20.06 47.16 -28.22
N ASN A 43 -19.96 46.17 -29.12
CA ASN A 43 -19.74 46.37 -30.55
C ASN A 43 -20.85 45.78 -31.45
N GLN A 44 -21.98 45.30 -30.90
CA GLN A 44 -23.08 44.73 -31.70
C GLN A 44 -24.15 45.76 -32.07
N ASP A 45 -24.69 45.61 -33.27
CA ASP A 45 -25.92 46.26 -33.76
C ASP A 45 -27.15 45.54 -33.15
N PRO A 46 -28.20 46.23 -32.64
CA PRO A 46 -29.28 45.64 -31.82
C PRO A 46 -30.23 44.62 -32.49
N MET A 47 -30.03 44.27 -33.77
CA MET A 47 -31.03 43.56 -34.59
C MET A 47 -30.78 42.04 -34.78
N ASP A 48 -29.84 41.40 -34.08
CA ASP A 48 -29.48 39.98 -34.32
C ASP A 48 -29.64 39.06 -33.09
N PRO A 49 -30.86 38.52 -32.83
CA PRO A 49 -31.20 37.78 -31.61
C PRO A 49 -30.67 36.33 -31.53
N LEU A 50 -30.02 35.82 -32.58
CA LEU A 50 -29.55 34.42 -32.66
C LEU A 50 -28.46 34.06 -31.63
N LYS A 51 -27.74 35.05 -31.08
CA LYS A 51 -26.61 34.83 -30.16
C LYS A 51 -27.02 34.54 -28.71
N ALA A 52 -28.20 34.96 -28.27
CA ALA A 52 -28.65 34.78 -26.89
C ALA A 52 -28.87 33.30 -26.51
N ASN A 53 -29.34 32.49 -27.45
CA ASN A 53 -29.57 31.06 -27.25
C ASN A 53 -28.25 30.26 -27.17
N GLU A 54 -27.24 30.62 -27.97
CA GLU A 54 -25.91 29.99 -27.91
C GLU A 54 -25.19 30.28 -26.59
N PHE A 55 -25.29 31.51 -26.07
CA PHE A 55 -24.69 31.87 -24.78
C PHE A 55 -25.33 31.12 -23.61
N THR A 56 -26.65 30.98 -23.62
CA THR A 56 -27.36 30.21 -22.59
C THR A 56 -26.95 28.74 -22.63
N SER A 57 -26.79 28.17 -23.82
CA SER A 57 -26.29 26.80 -24.00
C SER A 57 -24.85 26.63 -23.47
N GLN A 58 -23.96 27.58 -23.74
CA GLN A 58 -22.59 27.55 -23.23
C GLN A 58 -22.53 27.69 -21.70
N LEU A 59 -23.36 28.55 -21.09
CA LEU A 59 -23.45 28.67 -19.63
C LEU A 59 -23.94 27.37 -18.97
N VAL A 60 -24.91 26.69 -19.58
CA VAL A 60 -25.37 25.36 -19.10
C VAL A 60 -24.25 24.31 -19.20
N GLN A 61 -23.45 24.35 -20.27
CA GLN A 61 -22.27 23.48 -20.42
C GLN A 61 -21.22 23.76 -19.33
N PHE A 62 -20.92 25.04 -19.05
CA PHE A 62 -20.02 25.41 -17.96
C PHE A 62 -20.52 24.92 -16.60
N ALA A 63 -21.81 25.10 -16.30
CA ALA A 63 -22.42 24.62 -15.05
C ALA A 63 -22.35 23.07 -14.92
N SER A 64 -22.51 22.34 -16.03
CA SER A 64 -22.39 20.88 -16.05
C SER A 64 -20.95 20.42 -15.79
N VAL A 65 -19.96 21.04 -16.46
CA VAL A 65 -18.53 20.77 -16.23
C VAL A 65 -18.14 21.14 -14.79
N GLU A 66 -18.66 22.25 -14.26
CA GLU A 66 -18.45 22.66 -12.88
C GLU A 66 -18.98 21.60 -11.90
N GLN A 67 -20.20 21.11 -12.12
CA GLN A 67 -20.78 20.03 -11.31
C GLN A 67 -19.93 18.75 -11.38
N GLN A 68 -19.38 18.41 -12.54
CA GLN A 68 -18.47 17.26 -12.68
C GLN A 68 -17.17 17.46 -11.90
N ILE A 69 -16.61 18.68 -11.92
CA ILE A 69 -15.43 19.02 -11.11
C ILE A 69 -15.74 18.90 -9.62
N TYR A 70 -16.90 19.37 -9.16
CA TYR A 70 -17.34 19.19 -7.76
C TYR A 70 -17.48 17.72 -7.37
N GLN A 71 -18.06 16.89 -8.24
CA GLN A 71 -18.14 15.45 -7.99
C GLN A 71 -16.74 14.82 -7.87
N ASN A 72 -15.84 15.15 -8.78
CA ASN A 72 -14.45 14.67 -8.73
C ASN A 72 -13.73 15.14 -7.47
N ALA A 73 -13.93 16.39 -7.04
CA ALA A 73 -13.35 16.91 -5.79
C ALA A 73 -13.86 16.14 -4.56
N ASN A 74 -15.16 15.82 -4.52
CA ASN A 74 -15.73 15.00 -3.45
C ASN A 74 -15.17 13.57 -3.47
N LEU A 75 -14.98 12.98 -4.65
CA LEU A 75 -14.34 11.66 -4.79
C LEU A 75 -12.89 11.68 -4.31
N GLU A 76 -12.10 12.69 -4.69
CA GLU A 76 -10.72 12.88 -4.20
C GLU A 76 -10.70 13.00 -2.67
N LYS A 77 -11.63 13.75 -2.08
CA LYS A 77 -11.76 13.88 -0.62
C LYS A 77 -12.13 12.56 0.06
N LEU A 78 -13.03 11.76 -0.53
CA LEU A 78 -13.39 10.44 0.01
C LEU A 78 -12.18 9.49 -0.02
N VAL A 79 -11.40 9.49 -1.10
CA VAL A 79 -10.17 8.70 -1.19
C VAL A 79 -9.16 9.12 -0.13
N SER A 80 -8.97 10.44 0.09
CA SER A 80 -8.09 10.96 1.13
C SER A 80 -8.54 10.57 2.55
N LEU A 81 -9.85 10.62 2.84
CA LEU A 81 -10.40 10.17 4.10
C LEU A 81 -10.19 8.66 4.31
N GLN A 82 -10.35 7.86 3.26
CA GLN A 82 -10.09 6.42 3.31
C GLN A 82 -8.60 6.13 3.60
N GLN A 83 -7.67 6.84 2.98
CA GLN A 83 -6.23 6.71 3.26
C GLN A 83 -5.88 7.11 4.70
N THR A 84 -6.53 8.15 5.23
CA THR A 84 -6.37 8.58 6.62
C THR A 84 -6.90 7.51 7.60
N SER A 85 -8.03 6.88 7.26
CA SER A 85 -8.57 5.75 8.04
C SER A 85 -7.61 4.58 8.06
N GLN A 86 -7.07 4.18 6.91
CA GLN A 86 -6.06 3.11 6.83
C GLN A 86 -4.83 3.43 7.68
N THR A 87 -4.39 4.69 7.70
CA THR A 87 -3.26 5.13 8.54
C THR A 87 -3.57 5.00 10.03
N SER A 88 -4.82 5.25 10.45
CA SER A 88 -5.24 5.06 11.84
C SER A 88 -5.23 3.58 12.23
N ASP A 89 -5.70 2.70 11.34
CA ASP A 89 -5.68 1.25 11.56
C ASP A 89 -4.25 0.71 11.64
N MET A 90 -3.31 1.29 10.89
CA MET A 90 -1.88 0.93 10.92
C MET A 90 -1.24 1.11 12.30
N VAL A 91 -1.68 2.09 13.09
CA VAL A 91 -1.18 2.31 14.46
C VAL A 91 -1.51 1.12 15.36
N ASN A 92 -2.62 0.44 15.13
CA ASN A 92 -3.03 -0.72 15.93
C ASN A 92 -2.14 -1.95 15.71
N TYR A 93 -1.43 -2.03 14.57
CA TYR A 93 -0.49 -3.11 14.32
C TYR A 93 0.85 -2.87 15.02
N LEU A 94 1.18 -1.63 15.38
CA LEU A 94 2.48 -1.32 15.96
C LEU A 94 2.67 -2.09 17.28
N GLY A 95 3.76 -2.84 17.35
CA GLY A 95 4.08 -3.68 18.50
C GLY A 95 3.37 -5.03 18.56
N THR A 96 2.43 -5.31 17.65
CA THR A 96 1.82 -6.63 17.51
C THR A 96 2.78 -7.61 16.83
N SER A 97 2.57 -8.90 17.05
CA SER A 97 3.26 -9.95 16.31
C SER A 97 2.39 -10.40 15.15
N ILE A 98 2.94 -10.41 13.95
CA ILE A 98 2.25 -10.85 12.74
C ILE A 98 2.87 -12.15 12.23
N GLU A 99 2.04 -12.94 11.54
CA GLU A 99 2.46 -13.99 10.63
C GLU A 99 2.22 -13.51 9.21
N SER A 100 3.24 -13.62 8.35
CA SER A 100 3.15 -13.14 6.97
C SER A 100 3.75 -14.14 6.00
N LYS A 101 3.19 -14.20 4.79
CA LYS A 101 3.76 -14.95 3.69
C LYS A 101 5.07 -14.29 3.27
N GLY A 102 6.09 -15.11 3.06
CA GLY A 102 7.40 -14.62 2.66
C GLY A 102 8.50 -15.46 3.26
N ASN A 103 9.72 -14.98 3.03
CA ASN A 103 10.92 -15.74 3.34
C ASN A 103 12.03 -14.88 3.96
N GLN A 104 11.74 -13.60 4.26
CA GLN A 104 12.67 -12.70 4.92
C GLN A 104 12.25 -12.44 6.35
N THR A 105 13.23 -12.42 7.24
CA THR A 105 13.04 -12.16 8.67
C THR A 105 14.09 -11.17 9.17
N ASN A 106 13.76 -10.46 10.24
CA ASN A 106 14.71 -9.60 10.93
C ASN A 106 15.15 -10.29 12.23
N TYR A 107 16.38 -10.80 12.26
CA TYR A 107 16.96 -11.38 13.46
C TYR A 107 17.44 -10.28 14.41
N ASP A 108 16.84 -10.23 15.61
CA ASP A 108 17.12 -9.21 16.63
C ASP A 108 17.96 -9.75 17.80
N GLY A 109 18.46 -10.98 17.69
CA GLY A 109 19.18 -11.71 18.75
C GLY A 109 18.34 -12.79 19.44
N ASN A 110 17.03 -12.85 19.20
CA ASN A 110 16.17 -13.92 19.68
C ASN A 110 15.94 -14.98 18.59
N PRO A 111 15.65 -16.23 18.96
CA PRO A 111 15.30 -17.28 18.00
C PRO A 111 14.17 -16.84 17.05
N VAL A 112 14.29 -17.23 15.79
CA VAL A 112 13.33 -16.91 14.74
C VAL A 112 12.49 -18.13 14.44
N ASP A 113 11.19 -18.01 14.69
CA ASP A 113 10.20 -18.98 14.27
C ASP A 113 9.74 -18.71 12.84
N PHE A 114 9.50 -19.77 12.08
CA PHE A 114 8.81 -19.74 10.79
C PHE A 114 8.06 -21.04 10.56
N THR A 115 7.10 -21.01 9.64
CA THR A 115 6.41 -22.23 9.21
C THR A 115 6.64 -22.48 7.73
N TYR A 116 6.58 -23.75 7.36
CA TYR A 116 6.44 -24.16 5.97
C TYR A 116 5.41 -25.25 5.83
N ALA A 117 4.76 -25.33 4.68
CA ALA A 117 3.74 -26.33 4.41
C ALA A 117 3.95 -27.01 3.07
N LEU A 118 3.82 -28.33 3.07
CA LEU A 118 3.93 -29.21 1.91
C LEU A 118 2.56 -29.77 1.54
N LYS A 119 2.21 -29.72 0.25
CA LYS A 119 0.97 -30.30 -0.27
C LYS A 119 0.98 -31.83 -0.21
N ASN A 120 2.14 -32.44 -0.40
CA ASN A 120 2.37 -33.88 -0.41
C ASN A 120 3.67 -34.20 0.33
N ASN A 121 3.89 -35.47 0.69
CA ASN A 121 5.16 -35.91 1.27
C ASN A 121 6.32 -35.65 0.28
N ALA A 122 7.40 -35.12 0.80
CA ALA A 122 8.69 -34.96 0.12
C ALA A 122 9.63 -36.12 0.50
N SER A 123 10.60 -36.39 -0.37
CA SER A 123 11.71 -37.31 -0.09
C SER A 123 12.84 -36.63 0.67
N SER A 124 13.04 -35.33 0.47
CA SER A 124 13.96 -34.51 1.27
C SER A 124 13.43 -33.08 1.39
N VAL A 125 13.74 -32.44 2.51
CA VAL A 125 13.49 -31.03 2.74
C VAL A 125 14.76 -30.43 3.33
N THR A 126 15.28 -29.39 2.69
CA THR A 126 16.43 -28.64 3.16
C THR A 126 16.02 -27.22 3.48
N ILE A 127 16.34 -26.81 4.69
CA ILE A 127 16.19 -25.44 5.19
C ILE A 127 17.56 -24.79 5.09
N SER A 128 17.61 -23.59 4.54
CA SER A 128 18.81 -22.77 4.44
C SER A 128 18.54 -21.34 4.90
N VAL A 129 19.35 -20.81 5.81
CA VAL A 129 19.29 -19.41 6.23
C VAL A 129 20.45 -18.68 5.58
N ARG A 130 20.16 -17.60 4.86
CA ARG A 130 21.14 -16.75 4.17
C ARG A 130 21.20 -15.37 4.80
N ASP A 131 22.40 -14.84 4.91
CA ASP A 131 22.63 -13.46 5.33
C ASP A 131 22.30 -12.44 4.22
N GLN A 132 22.49 -11.16 4.52
CA GLN A 132 22.26 -10.06 3.56
C GLN A 132 23.19 -10.12 2.32
N SER A 133 24.33 -10.81 2.42
CA SER A 133 25.25 -11.02 1.30
C SER A 133 24.84 -12.22 0.42
N GLY A 134 23.80 -12.96 0.82
CA GLY A 134 23.33 -14.17 0.15
C GLY A 134 24.11 -15.42 0.54
N VAL A 135 24.99 -15.36 1.54
CA VAL A 135 25.78 -16.49 2.00
C VAL A 135 24.92 -17.34 2.94
N THR A 136 24.87 -18.65 2.68
CA THR A 136 24.23 -19.60 3.61
C THR A 136 25.05 -19.67 4.89
N VAL A 137 24.44 -19.28 6.00
CA VAL A 137 25.05 -19.33 7.34
C VAL A 137 24.58 -20.54 8.13
N PHE A 138 23.41 -21.07 7.81
CA PHE A 138 22.85 -22.23 8.50
C PHE A 138 22.12 -23.13 7.52
N SER A 139 22.25 -24.44 7.69
CA SER A 139 21.46 -25.43 6.96
C SER A 139 21.04 -26.59 7.85
N ALA A 140 19.80 -27.03 7.69
CA ALA A 140 19.26 -28.19 8.39
C ALA A 140 18.27 -28.96 7.51
N ASP A 141 18.06 -30.22 7.85
CA ASP A 141 16.97 -31.00 7.28
C ASP A 141 15.64 -30.58 7.93
N GLY A 142 14.59 -30.48 7.11
CA GLY A 142 13.21 -30.26 7.56
C GLY A 142 12.41 -31.57 7.59
N ASP A 143 11.28 -31.55 8.30
CA ASP A 143 10.24 -32.58 8.18
C ASP A 143 9.70 -32.63 6.74
N SER A 144 9.63 -33.85 6.20
CA SER A 144 9.27 -34.11 4.81
C SER A 144 7.84 -34.63 4.63
N THR A 145 7.03 -34.67 5.70
CA THR A 145 5.63 -35.11 5.62
C THR A 145 4.71 -34.00 5.10
N ALA A 146 3.58 -34.36 4.51
CA ALA A 146 2.56 -33.42 4.07
C ALA A 146 1.93 -32.69 5.27
N GLY A 147 1.60 -31.41 5.10
CA GLY A 147 1.04 -30.58 6.16
C GLY A 147 1.94 -29.40 6.51
N ALA A 148 1.58 -28.71 7.59
CA ALA A 148 2.30 -27.56 8.10
C ALA A 148 3.29 -27.97 9.19
N HIS A 149 4.49 -27.38 9.12
CA HIS A 149 5.61 -27.64 9.99
C HIS A 149 6.14 -26.33 10.56
N ASN A 150 6.56 -26.36 11.82
CA ASN A 150 7.23 -25.25 12.47
C ASN A 150 8.73 -25.54 12.56
N PHE A 151 9.54 -24.51 12.36
CA PHE A 151 10.97 -24.56 12.59
C PHE A 151 11.42 -23.29 13.32
N THR A 152 12.40 -23.46 14.20
CA THR A 152 13.01 -22.36 14.95
C THR A 152 14.49 -22.32 14.64
N TRP A 153 14.95 -21.21 14.05
CA TRP A 153 16.37 -20.94 13.92
C TRP A 153 16.86 -20.15 15.14
N ASP A 154 17.81 -20.69 15.87
CA ASP A 154 18.33 -20.09 17.12
C ASP A 154 19.24 -18.87 16.90
N GLY A 155 19.55 -18.54 15.64
CA GLY A 155 20.44 -17.45 15.30
C GLY A 155 21.92 -17.83 15.24
N THR A 156 22.25 -19.12 15.24
CA THR A 156 23.62 -19.61 15.09
C THR A 156 23.91 -20.10 13.67
N ASN A 157 25.18 -20.13 13.28
CA ASN A 157 25.61 -20.80 12.05
C ASN A 157 25.90 -22.29 12.28
N ASP A 158 26.22 -23.01 11.21
CA ASP A 158 26.58 -24.44 11.24
C ASP A 158 27.80 -24.77 12.14
N PHE A 159 28.55 -23.75 12.57
CA PHE A 159 29.68 -23.87 13.49
C PHE A 159 29.32 -23.51 14.95
N GLY A 160 28.05 -23.22 15.25
CA GLY A 160 27.57 -22.83 16.58
C GLY A 160 27.90 -21.39 16.97
N ASN A 161 28.35 -20.53 16.04
CA ASN A 161 28.62 -19.12 16.32
C ASN A 161 27.35 -18.28 16.14
N ASN A 162 27.08 -17.40 17.09
CA ASN A 162 25.99 -16.43 17.01
C ASN A 162 26.16 -15.52 15.79
N GLN A 163 25.08 -15.36 15.04
CA GLN A 163 25.01 -14.46 13.90
C GLN A 163 24.75 -13.02 14.34
N LYS A 164 25.05 -12.07 13.45
CA LYS A 164 24.80 -10.64 13.72
C LYS A 164 23.32 -10.35 13.56
N LYS A 165 22.82 -9.36 14.30
CA LYS A 165 21.46 -8.82 14.07
C LYS A 165 21.35 -8.27 12.65
N GLY A 166 20.20 -8.47 12.02
CA GLY A 166 19.93 -7.97 10.67
C GLY A 166 18.93 -8.83 9.91
N VAL A 167 18.79 -8.56 8.62
CA VAL A 167 17.89 -9.26 7.72
C VAL A 167 18.50 -10.57 7.25
N TYR A 168 17.73 -11.65 7.36
CA TYR A 168 18.06 -12.97 6.84
C TYR A 168 16.97 -13.48 5.90
N THR A 169 17.38 -14.29 4.93
CA THR A 169 16.47 -14.97 4.01
C THR A 169 16.46 -16.46 4.31
N ILE A 170 15.31 -17.00 4.69
CA ILE A 170 15.08 -18.40 4.98
C ILE A 170 14.53 -19.07 3.72
N ILE A 171 15.18 -20.10 3.22
CA ILE A 171 14.75 -20.83 2.02
C ILE A 171 14.44 -22.25 2.44
N VAL A 172 13.23 -22.71 2.15
CA VAL A 172 12.83 -24.11 2.30
C VAL A 172 12.71 -24.73 0.92
N SER A 173 13.51 -25.75 0.65
CA SER A 173 13.51 -26.51 -0.60
C SER A 173 13.08 -27.94 -0.33
N ALA A 174 12.02 -28.40 -1.00
CA ALA A 174 11.53 -29.77 -0.89
C ALA A 174 11.68 -30.49 -2.24
N GLN A 175 12.09 -31.76 -2.22
CA GLN A 175 12.24 -32.58 -3.43
C GLN A 175 11.48 -33.90 -3.30
N ASN A 176 10.92 -34.39 -4.40
CA ASN A 176 10.34 -35.72 -4.49
C ASN A 176 11.42 -36.81 -4.73
N ALA A 177 11.02 -38.07 -4.86
CA ALA A 177 11.94 -39.19 -5.07
C ALA A 177 12.66 -39.15 -6.42
N ALA A 178 12.11 -38.42 -7.40
CA ALA A 178 12.72 -38.21 -8.71
C ALA A 178 13.72 -37.03 -8.72
N GLY A 179 13.81 -36.25 -7.62
CA GLY A 179 14.64 -35.06 -7.50
C GLY A 179 13.96 -33.76 -7.98
N ASP A 180 12.67 -33.80 -8.34
CA ASP A 180 11.94 -32.59 -8.74
C ASP A 180 11.58 -31.74 -7.51
N LEU A 181 11.67 -30.41 -7.67
CA LEU A 181 11.24 -29.47 -6.64
C LEU A 181 9.73 -29.50 -6.45
N LEU A 182 9.32 -29.51 -5.17
CA LEU A 182 7.93 -29.41 -4.75
C LEU A 182 7.59 -27.97 -4.35
N ASP A 183 6.33 -27.58 -4.56
CA ASP A 183 5.79 -26.33 -4.03
C ASP A 183 5.85 -26.32 -2.50
N VAL A 184 6.45 -25.27 -1.94
CA VAL A 184 6.48 -25.00 -0.50
C VAL A 184 5.80 -23.67 -0.23
N SER A 185 4.79 -23.66 0.63
CA SER A 185 4.26 -22.40 1.21
C SER A 185 5.04 -22.08 2.48
N GLN A 186 5.45 -20.84 2.67
CA GLN A 186 6.24 -20.42 3.84
C GLN A 186 5.66 -19.16 4.48
N THR A 187 5.66 -19.13 5.80
CA THR A 187 5.31 -17.94 6.59
C THR A 187 6.39 -17.61 7.61
N ILE A 188 6.58 -16.31 7.86
CA ILE A 188 7.52 -15.78 8.84
C ILE A 188 6.73 -15.06 9.93
N PHE A 189 7.21 -15.16 11.17
CA PHE A 189 6.71 -14.38 12.29
C PHE A 189 7.59 -13.18 12.58
N GLY A 190 6.98 -12.08 13.02
CA GLY A 190 7.73 -10.91 13.39
C GLY A 190 6.92 -9.86 14.13
N LYS A 191 7.60 -9.09 14.97
CA LYS A 191 7.00 -7.94 15.65
C LYS A 191 7.00 -6.74 14.70
N VAL A 192 5.84 -6.11 14.54
CA VAL A 192 5.70 -4.90 13.75
C VAL A 192 6.34 -3.73 14.48
N THR A 193 7.34 -3.11 13.86
CA THR A 193 8.08 -1.95 14.36
C THR A 193 7.70 -0.65 13.66
N GLY A 194 6.96 -0.73 12.56
CA GLY A 194 6.46 0.43 11.83
C GLY A 194 5.39 0.05 10.82
N ALA A 195 4.74 1.04 10.25
CA ALA A 195 3.82 0.88 9.15
C ALA A 195 3.90 2.12 8.25
N GLY A 196 3.74 1.93 6.94
CA GLY A 196 3.77 3.01 5.97
C GLY A 196 2.92 2.70 4.74
N VAL A 197 2.60 3.75 3.98
CA VAL A 197 1.95 3.60 2.68
C VAL A 197 2.99 3.84 1.60
N THR A 198 3.10 2.92 0.65
CA THR A 198 3.97 3.05 -0.53
C THR A 198 3.14 2.65 -1.74
N ASP A 199 3.08 3.53 -2.75
CA ASP A 199 2.27 3.34 -3.97
C ASP A 199 0.78 3.04 -3.68
N GLY A 200 0.23 3.66 -2.63
CA GLY A 200 -1.16 3.47 -2.21
C GLY A 200 -1.45 2.13 -1.54
N LYS A 201 -0.43 1.30 -1.26
CA LYS A 201 -0.55 0.05 -0.51
C LYS A 201 0.01 0.19 0.89
N VAL A 202 -0.71 -0.37 1.86
CA VAL A 202 -0.27 -0.45 3.24
C VAL A 202 0.82 -1.51 3.36
N ASN A 203 1.96 -1.11 3.92
CA ASN A 203 3.06 -1.99 4.26
C ASN A 203 3.31 -1.92 5.76
N LEU A 204 3.56 -3.06 6.38
CA LEU A 204 4.05 -3.19 7.74
C LEU A 204 5.57 -3.39 7.69
N PHE A 205 6.27 -2.92 8.71
CA PHE A 205 7.71 -3.09 8.86
C PHE A 205 8.00 -3.97 10.07
N VAL A 206 8.79 -5.01 9.87
CA VAL A 206 9.29 -5.93 10.89
C VAL A 206 10.80 -5.73 10.96
N GLY A 207 11.24 -4.83 11.83
CA GLY A 207 12.61 -4.30 11.77
C GLY A 207 12.86 -3.65 10.41
N ASP A 208 13.88 -4.14 9.70
CA ASP A 208 14.24 -3.67 8.35
C ASP A 208 13.48 -4.42 7.23
N VAL A 209 12.67 -5.43 7.56
CA VAL A 209 11.89 -6.20 6.58
C VAL A 209 10.56 -5.50 6.31
N LYS A 210 10.27 -5.26 5.03
CA LYS A 210 8.98 -4.72 4.58
C LYS A 210 8.03 -5.86 4.22
N VAL A 211 6.83 -5.83 4.80
CA VAL A 211 5.77 -6.82 4.62
C VAL A 211 4.54 -6.14 4.05
N SER A 212 4.01 -6.63 2.93
CA SER A 212 2.74 -6.14 2.39
C SER A 212 1.59 -6.56 3.30
N MET A 213 0.60 -5.67 3.51
CA MET A 213 -0.60 -6.03 4.26
C MET A 213 -1.36 -7.21 3.61
N ASP A 214 -1.28 -7.35 2.29
CA ASP A 214 -1.90 -8.45 1.53
C ASP A 214 -1.28 -9.83 1.86
N ASP A 215 -0.05 -9.84 2.38
CA ASP A 215 0.68 -11.05 2.74
C ASP A 215 0.51 -11.43 4.22
N VAL A 216 -0.12 -10.57 5.03
CA VAL A 216 -0.39 -10.84 6.44
C VAL A 216 -1.46 -11.92 6.55
N VAL A 217 -1.11 -13.02 7.23
CA VAL A 217 -2.00 -14.17 7.46
C VAL A 217 -2.71 -14.04 8.79
N SER A 218 -2.00 -13.65 9.85
CA SER A 218 -2.57 -13.49 11.18
C SER A 218 -1.86 -12.40 11.98
N VAL A 219 -2.57 -11.83 12.96
CA VAL A 219 -2.07 -10.81 13.89
C VAL A 219 -2.38 -11.26 15.30
N ARG A 220 -1.40 -11.16 16.19
CA ARG A 220 -1.49 -11.57 17.60
C ARG A 220 -0.97 -10.46 18.50
N GLU A 221 -1.65 -10.26 19.63
CA GLU A 221 -1.15 -9.35 20.67
C GLU A 221 0.19 -9.85 21.22
N PRO A 222 1.12 -8.93 21.58
CA PRO A 222 2.33 -9.31 22.26
C PRO A 222 1.98 -9.94 23.62
N PRO A 223 2.73 -10.95 24.10
CA PRO A 223 2.49 -11.52 25.42
C PRO A 223 2.54 -10.42 26.49
N LYS A 224 1.51 -10.34 27.32
CA LYS A 224 1.43 -9.36 28.41
C LYS A 224 2.65 -9.54 29.32
N PRO A 225 3.41 -8.48 29.67
CA PRO A 225 4.50 -8.62 30.62
C PRO A 225 3.96 -9.20 31.92
N ALA A 226 4.66 -10.22 32.45
CA ALA A 226 4.31 -10.83 33.72
C ALA A 226 4.35 -9.76 34.84
N PRO A 227 3.38 -9.77 35.77
CA PRO A 227 3.29 -8.78 36.85
C PRO A 227 4.47 -8.84 37.82
#